data_AF-A0A2V1INJ6-F1
#
_entry.id   AF-A0A2V1INJ6-F1
#
_cell.length_a   1.000
_cell.length_b   1.000
_cell.length_c   1.000
_cell.angle_alpha   90.00
_cell.angle_beta   90.00
_cell.angle_gamma   90.00
#
_symmetry.space_group_name_H-M   'P 1'
#
loop_
_entity.id
_entity.type
_entity.pdbx_description
1 polymer ?
#
loop_
_entity_poly.entity_id
_entity_poly.type
_entity_poly.pdbx_seq_one_letter_code
_entity_poly.pdbx_strand_id
1 'polypeptide(L)'
;MPFDTLAWLSMPGVRGLSPEIRSLWVDLLCLMWGSVERGALLKPNGDPYSRSEINRLLAINDDGVIGTLIDAGLCAWRDDGALISRQIIRGEEIRAKRREAGLKGGNATKAKMLSVEEPKVKPPKVEPPKKPDVDPVLPLIADDPPQGETPPPLTEKEKAAAEKKKKYKYSDFVTLTHDEYAKLVAEFGEDAVKDMIDILNNWKGSNGKKTKSDYFTIRKWVINAYYEQQQRNGVYPRQHIATANPGGGSANNKGCPGATLPANQREGGGSNDEAQKDYSERF
;
A
#
# COMPACT_ATOMS: atom_id res chain seq x y z
N MET A 1 7.44 16.57 -9.47
CA MET A 1 8.70 15.93 -9.03
C MET A 1 8.36 14.92 -7.95
N PRO A 2 8.73 13.62 -8.05
CA PRO A 2 8.66 12.76 -6.88
C PRO A 2 9.82 13.19 -5.97
N PHE A 3 9.53 14.17 -5.13
CA PHE A 3 10.40 14.58 -4.04
C PHE A 3 10.19 13.56 -2.92
N ASP A 4 11.14 12.65 -2.77
CA ASP A 4 11.11 11.70 -1.66
C ASP A 4 11.62 12.43 -0.40
N THR A 5 10.66 12.92 0.39
CA THR A 5 10.92 13.70 1.61
C THR A 5 11.74 12.90 2.62
N LEU A 6 11.51 11.59 2.70
CA LEU A 6 12.23 10.70 3.62
C LEU A 6 13.67 10.51 3.16
N ALA A 7 13.88 10.27 1.86
CA ALA A 7 15.23 10.20 1.31
C ALA A 7 16.00 11.51 1.54
N TRP A 8 15.35 12.65 1.33
CA TRP A 8 15.96 13.97 1.53
C TRP A 8 16.34 14.25 2.99
N LEU A 9 15.46 13.92 3.95
CA LEU A 9 15.73 14.06 5.38
C LEU A 9 16.79 13.08 5.89
N SER A 10 16.90 11.92 5.24
CA SER A 10 17.87 10.87 5.60
C SER A 10 19.26 11.10 5.00
N MET A 11 19.41 11.99 4.01
CA MET A 11 20.70 12.27 3.37
C MET A 11 21.60 13.13 4.27
N PRO A 12 22.75 12.60 4.75
CA PRO A 12 23.67 13.36 5.60
C PRO A 12 24.22 14.61 4.88
N GLY A 13 24.46 14.49 3.57
CA GLY A 13 24.95 15.60 2.74
C GLY A 13 24.00 16.80 2.70
N VAL A 14 22.68 16.59 2.71
CA VAL A 14 21.71 17.69 2.73
C VAL A 14 21.55 18.30 4.13
N ARG A 15 21.61 17.46 5.17
CA ARG A 15 21.41 17.87 6.55
C ARG A 15 22.61 18.63 7.11
N GLY A 16 23.82 18.31 6.65
CA GLY A 16 25.07 18.99 7.02
C GLY A 16 25.26 20.37 6.39
N LEU A 17 24.47 20.72 5.36
CA LEU A 17 24.57 22.03 4.70
C LEU A 17 23.85 23.13 5.50
N SER A 18 24.38 24.35 5.38
CA SER A 18 23.73 25.58 5.85
C SER A 18 22.31 25.69 5.26
N PRO A 19 21.32 26.23 6.01
CA PRO A 19 19.96 26.43 5.51
C PRO A 19 19.90 27.21 4.19
N GLU A 20 20.78 28.19 3.99
CA GLU A 20 20.86 29.00 2.76
C GLU A 20 21.30 28.18 1.54
N ILE A 21 22.34 27.34 1.72
CA ILE A 21 22.82 26.45 0.65
C ILE A 21 21.76 25.39 0.34
N ARG A 22 21.01 24.96 1.37
CA ARG A 22 19.92 24.02 1.20
C ARG A 22 18.76 24.61 0.38
N SER A 23 18.41 25.89 0.58
CA SER A 23 17.41 26.54 -0.27
C SER A 23 17.90 26.72 -1.70
N LEU A 24 19.16 27.12 -1.89
CA LEU A 24 19.76 27.22 -3.24
C LEU A 24 19.77 25.88 -3.97
N TRP A 25 20.01 24.78 -3.24
CA TRP A 25 19.92 23.44 -3.81
C TRP A 25 18.50 23.10 -4.26
N VAL A 26 17.47 23.49 -3.50
CA VAL A 26 16.07 23.27 -3.88
C VAL A 26 15.71 24.08 -5.14
N ASP A 27 16.19 25.32 -5.26
CA ASP A 27 15.99 26.12 -6.47
C ASP A 27 16.68 25.49 -7.69
N LEU A 28 17.91 25.03 -7.53
CA LEU A 28 18.64 24.26 -8.56
C LEU A 28 17.87 23.01 -8.99
N LEU A 29 17.31 22.26 -8.03
CA LEU A 29 16.52 21.07 -8.30
C LEU A 29 15.27 21.41 -9.13
N CYS A 30 14.61 22.53 -8.84
CA CYS A 30 13.46 23.00 -9.62
C CYS A 30 13.84 23.35 -11.07
N LEU A 31 14.97 24.05 -11.26
CA LEU A 31 15.48 24.40 -12.59
C LEU A 31 15.87 23.15 -13.39
N MET A 32 16.60 22.21 -12.78
CA MET A 32 16.98 20.93 -13.40
C MET A 32 15.78 20.01 -13.67
N TRP A 33 14.65 20.21 -12.98
CA TRP A 33 13.45 19.43 -13.23
C TRP A 33 12.71 19.88 -14.49
N GLY A 34 12.72 21.19 -14.76
CA GLY A 34 12.10 21.81 -15.92
C GLY A 34 12.98 21.88 -17.17
N SER A 35 14.24 21.48 -17.07
CA SER A 35 15.16 21.46 -18.21
C SER A 35 14.80 20.40 -19.26
N VAL A 36 15.31 20.60 -20.48
CA VAL A 36 15.11 19.68 -21.61
C VAL A 36 15.54 18.26 -21.26
N GLU A 37 16.70 18.15 -20.61
CA GLU A 37 17.19 16.89 -20.06
C GLU A 37 17.03 16.90 -18.53
N ARG A 38 16.01 16.18 -18.07
CA ARG A 38 15.66 16.14 -16.64
C ARG A 38 16.86 15.71 -15.79
N GLY A 39 17.27 16.58 -14.87
CA GLY A 39 18.38 16.34 -13.95
C GLY A 39 19.70 16.97 -14.36
N ALA A 40 19.78 17.54 -15.57
CA ALA A 40 20.88 18.38 -16.02
C ALA A 40 20.44 19.84 -16.11
N LEU A 41 21.30 20.76 -15.66
CA LEU A 41 21.05 22.19 -15.76
C LEU A 41 21.47 22.67 -17.15
N LEU A 42 20.50 22.72 -18.07
CA LEU A 42 20.67 23.13 -19.46
C LEU A 42 19.76 24.31 -19.77
N LYS A 43 20.22 25.18 -20.68
CA LYS A 43 19.42 26.27 -21.25
C LYS A 43 18.25 25.69 -22.06
N PRO A 44 17.22 26.49 -22.38
CA PRO A 44 16.16 26.06 -23.30
C PRO A 44 16.69 25.57 -24.66
N ASN A 45 17.85 26.07 -25.07
CA ASN A 45 18.53 25.70 -26.31
C ASN A 45 19.27 24.35 -26.23
N GLY A 46 19.40 23.76 -25.04
CA GLY A 46 20.16 22.52 -24.80
C GLY A 46 21.62 22.75 -24.38
N ASP A 47 22.14 23.97 -24.47
CA ASP A 47 23.52 24.28 -24.07
C ASP A 47 23.70 24.29 -22.54
N PRO A 48 24.89 23.88 -22.04
CA PRO A 48 25.20 23.98 -20.61
C PRO A 48 25.32 25.43 -20.15
N TYR A 49 24.96 25.68 -18.89
CA TYR A 49 25.24 26.97 -18.25
C TYR A 49 26.71 27.05 -17.83
N SER A 50 27.37 28.17 -18.14
CA SER A 50 28.69 28.45 -17.60
C SER A 50 28.62 28.76 -16.10
N ARG A 51 29.71 28.54 -15.36
CA ARG A 51 29.78 28.81 -13.91
C ARG A 51 29.33 30.24 -13.55
N SER A 52 29.75 31.23 -14.33
CA SER A 52 29.36 32.63 -14.12
C SER A 52 27.88 32.88 -14.37
N GLU A 53 27.27 32.19 -15.34
CA GLU A 53 25.84 32.27 -15.60
C GLU A 53 25.02 31.62 -14.48
N ILE A 54 25.49 30.49 -13.94
CA ILE A 54 24.84 29.82 -12.80
C ILE A 54 24.85 30.73 -11.57
N ASN A 55 25.99 31.38 -11.28
CA ASN A 55 26.07 32.32 -10.17
C ASN A 55 25.11 33.50 -10.34
N ARG A 56 25.02 34.06 -11.56
CA ARG A 56 24.04 35.12 -11.86
C ARG A 56 22.60 34.64 -11.74
N LEU A 57 22.31 33.40 -12.18
CA LEU A 57 20.98 32.80 -12.13
C LEU A 57 20.49 32.60 -10.69
N LEU A 58 21.40 32.23 -9.80
CA LEU A 58 21.11 31.96 -8.39
C LEU A 58 21.38 33.17 -7.48
N ALA A 59 21.78 34.32 -8.05
CA ALA A 59 22.21 35.50 -7.31
C ALA A 59 23.27 35.19 -6.24
N ILE A 60 24.19 34.28 -6.55
CA ILE A 60 25.27 33.86 -5.65
C ILE A 60 26.50 34.73 -5.91
N ASN A 61 27.05 35.31 -4.83
CA ASN A 61 28.27 36.11 -4.87
C ASN A 61 29.53 35.29 -4.55
N ASP A 62 29.39 34.07 -4.03
CA ASP A 62 30.48 33.19 -3.65
C ASP A 62 30.61 31.98 -4.60
N ASP A 63 31.75 31.89 -5.28
CA ASP A 63 32.08 30.80 -6.20
C ASP A 63 32.21 29.44 -5.51
N GLY A 64 32.37 29.41 -4.18
CA GLY A 64 32.55 28.20 -3.37
C GLY A 64 31.27 27.39 -3.15
N VAL A 65 30.09 27.99 -3.29
CA VAL A 65 28.81 27.32 -2.98
C VAL A 65 28.60 26.06 -3.83
N ILE A 66 28.89 26.14 -5.13
CA ILE A 66 28.78 24.97 -6.02
C ILE A 66 29.77 23.87 -5.60
N GLY A 67 30.98 24.24 -5.16
CA GLY A 67 31.97 23.30 -4.63
C GLY A 67 31.43 22.55 -3.41
N THR A 68 30.86 23.27 -2.44
CA THR A 68 30.28 22.64 -1.23
C THR A 68 29.14 21.67 -1.55
N LEU A 69 28.34 21.95 -2.59
CA LEU A 69 27.28 21.04 -3.04
C LEU A 69 27.82 19.77 -3.71
N ILE A 70 28.96 19.89 -4.41
CA ILE A 70 29.66 18.76 -5.02
C ILE A 70 30.31 17.89 -3.93
N ASP A 71 30.96 18.51 -2.95
CA ASP A 71 31.59 17.83 -1.81
C ASP A 71 30.56 17.10 -0.94
N ALA A 72 29.36 17.69 -0.79
CA ALA A 72 28.21 17.05 -0.14
C ALA A 72 27.62 15.88 -0.95
N GLY A 73 28.09 15.66 -2.19
CA GLY A 73 27.67 14.57 -3.06
C GLY A 73 26.29 14.77 -3.71
N LEU A 74 25.76 16.00 -3.72
CA LEU A 74 24.42 16.29 -4.25
C LEU A 74 24.44 16.51 -5.77
N CYS A 75 25.47 17.20 -6.25
CA CYS A 75 25.69 17.48 -7.66
C CYS A 75 27.04 16.96 -8.16
N ALA A 76 27.20 16.97 -9.47
CA ALA A 76 28.45 16.69 -10.15
C ALA A 76 28.51 17.50 -11.45
N TRP A 77 29.72 17.72 -11.96
CA TRP A 77 29.90 18.19 -13.32
C TRP A 77 29.85 17.00 -14.27
N ARG A 78 29.10 17.14 -15.36
CA ARG A 78 29.15 16.24 -16.50
C ARG A 78 30.35 16.61 -17.39
N ASP A 79 30.80 15.68 -18.22
CA ASP A 79 31.86 15.89 -19.23
C ASP A 79 31.58 17.09 -20.15
N ASP A 80 30.31 17.35 -20.45
CA ASP A 80 29.86 18.50 -21.26
C ASP A 80 29.94 19.85 -20.52
N GLY A 81 30.35 19.87 -19.25
CA GLY A 81 30.36 21.06 -18.41
C GLY A 81 29.00 21.44 -17.83
N ALA A 82 27.97 20.61 -17.99
CA ALA A 82 26.66 20.80 -17.37
C ALA A 82 26.65 20.37 -15.89
N LEU A 83 25.98 21.15 -15.03
CA LEU A 83 25.77 20.75 -13.64
C LEU A 83 24.61 19.75 -13.56
N ILE A 84 24.86 18.60 -12.94
CA ILE A 84 23.88 17.51 -12.84
C ILE A 84 23.54 17.15 -11.40
N SER A 85 22.28 16.77 -11.17
CA SER A 85 21.84 16.16 -9.91
C SER A 85 21.93 14.63 -10.00
N ARG A 86 22.75 14.02 -9.15
CA ARG A 86 22.95 12.56 -9.13
C ARG A 86 21.66 11.81 -8.86
N GLN A 87 20.84 12.33 -7.95
CA GLN A 87 19.57 11.72 -7.57
C GLN A 87 18.56 11.77 -8.73
N ILE A 88 18.43 12.92 -9.39
CA ILE A 88 17.45 13.06 -10.48
C ILE A 88 17.83 12.17 -11.66
N ILE A 89 19.10 12.13 -12.05
CA ILE A 89 19.58 11.28 -13.16
C ILE A 89 19.30 9.81 -12.88
N ARG A 90 19.69 9.31 -11.69
CA ARG A 90 19.40 7.93 -11.30
C ARG A 90 17.89 7.63 -11.31
N GLY A 91 17.09 8.59 -10.87
CA GLY A 91 15.64 8.49 -10.93
C GLY A 91 15.08 8.51 -12.35
N GLU A 92 15.68 9.24 -13.28
CA GLU A 92 15.28 9.27 -14.69
C GLU A 92 15.70 8.00 -15.43
N GLU A 93 16.86 7.41 -15.14
CA GLU A 93 17.25 6.10 -15.65
C GLU A 93 16.24 5.00 -15.25
N ILE A 94 15.83 4.98 -13.98
CA ILE A 94 14.81 4.04 -13.50
C ILE A 94 13.48 4.30 -14.21
N ARG A 95 13.11 5.56 -14.41
CA ARG A 95 11.89 5.93 -15.13
C ARG A 95 11.93 5.57 -16.61
N ALA A 96 13.07 5.74 -17.28
CA ALA A 96 13.27 5.34 -18.68
C ALA A 96 13.06 3.84 -18.83
N LYS A 97 13.71 3.02 -17.99
CA LYS A 97 13.53 1.57 -17.96
C LYS A 97 12.07 1.16 -17.71
N ARG A 98 11.39 1.82 -16.76
CA ARG A 98 9.95 1.59 -16.48
C ARG A 98 9.05 2.00 -17.64
N ARG A 99 9.37 3.11 -18.32
CA ARG A 99 8.64 3.60 -19.49
C ARG A 99 8.78 2.63 -20.67
N GLU A 100 9.99 2.14 -20.93
CA GLU A 100 10.25 1.12 -21.96
C GLU A 100 9.51 -0.19 -21.66
N ALA A 101 9.57 -0.67 -20.42
CA ALA A 101 8.82 -1.85 -19.99
C ALA A 101 7.30 -1.64 -20.14
N GLY A 102 6.80 -0.46 -19.75
CA GLY A 102 5.41 -0.06 -19.91
C GLY A 102 4.97 0.04 -21.37
N LEU A 103 5.81 0.62 -22.23
CA LEU A 103 5.58 0.72 -23.68
C LEU A 103 5.54 -0.67 -24.32
N LYS A 104 6.48 -1.56 -23.96
CA LYS A 104 6.51 -2.94 -24.44
C LYS A 104 5.27 -3.72 -24.01
N GLY A 105 4.84 -3.57 -22.75
CA GLY A 105 3.61 -4.18 -22.24
C GLY A 105 2.34 -3.61 -22.89
N GLY A 106 2.30 -2.29 -23.10
CA GLY A 106 1.22 -1.60 -23.79
C GLY A 106 1.11 -2.04 -25.25
N ASN A 107 2.23 -2.10 -25.98
CA ASN A 107 2.27 -2.56 -27.37
C ASN A 107 1.87 -4.03 -27.48
N ALA A 108 2.32 -4.90 -26.56
CA ALA A 108 1.88 -6.30 -26.53
C ALA A 108 0.37 -6.44 -26.26
N THR A 109 -0.19 -5.59 -25.41
CA THR A 109 -1.64 -5.58 -25.13
C THR A 109 -2.42 -5.05 -26.33
N LYS A 110 -1.97 -3.96 -26.95
CA LYS A 110 -2.55 -3.42 -28.19
C LYS A 110 -2.51 -4.45 -29.31
N ALA A 111 -1.38 -5.14 -29.51
CA ALA A 111 -1.24 -6.19 -30.50
C ALA A 111 -2.22 -7.35 -30.25
N LYS A 112 -2.39 -7.79 -28.99
CA LYS A 112 -3.41 -8.80 -28.64
C LYS A 112 -4.83 -8.34 -28.90
N MET A 113 -5.14 -7.07 -28.64
CA MET A 113 -6.46 -6.50 -28.94
C MET A 113 -6.72 -6.38 -30.44
N LEU A 114 -5.70 -5.99 -31.21
CA LEU A 114 -5.76 -5.88 -32.68
C LEU A 114 -5.79 -7.26 -33.37
N SER A 115 -5.19 -8.30 -32.78
CA SER A 115 -5.24 -9.66 -33.30
C SER A 115 -6.53 -10.44 -32.94
N VAL A 116 -7.50 -9.79 -32.30
CA VAL A 116 -8.84 -10.37 -32.08
C VAL A 116 -9.73 -10.02 -33.27
N GLU A 117 -9.49 -10.72 -34.37
CA GLU A 117 -10.39 -11.00 -35.51
C GLU A 117 -10.23 -12.51 -35.76
N GLU A 118 -11.21 -13.40 -35.75
CA GLU A 118 -12.67 -13.38 -35.68
C GLU A 118 -13.14 -14.41 -34.62
N PRO A 119 -14.29 -14.23 -33.96
CA PRO A 119 -14.91 -15.31 -33.23
C PRO A 119 -15.47 -16.33 -34.23
N LYS A 120 -14.76 -17.46 -34.42
CA LYS A 120 -15.36 -18.66 -35.01
C LYS A 120 -16.59 -19.03 -34.19
N VAL A 121 -17.77 -18.77 -34.75
CA VAL A 121 -19.07 -19.20 -34.26
C VAL A 121 -19.02 -20.71 -34.08
N LYS A 122 -18.94 -21.16 -32.82
CA LYS A 122 -19.21 -22.55 -32.46
C LYS A 122 -20.72 -22.71 -32.36
N PRO A 123 -21.34 -23.73 -32.99
CA PRO A 123 -22.79 -23.91 -32.93
C PRO A 123 -23.26 -24.17 -31.48
N PRO A 124 -24.45 -23.68 -31.11
CA PRO A 124 -24.95 -23.75 -29.74
C PRO A 124 -25.21 -25.18 -29.30
N LYS A 125 -24.61 -25.56 -28.18
CA LYS A 125 -24.90 -26.79 -27.44
C LYS A 125 -26.25 -26.62 -26.75
N VAL A 126 -27.24 -27.37 -27.19
CA VAL A 126 -28.59 -27.45 -26.61
C VAL A 126 -28.47 -27.90 -25.15
N GLU A 127 -28.94 -27.06 -24.22
CA GLU A 127 -29.18 -27.43 -22.83
C GLU A 127 -30.53 -28.17 -22.74
N PRO A 128 -30.61 -29.35 -22.10
CA PRO A 128 -31.90 -29.95 -21.78
C PRO A 128 -32.60 -29.20 -20.63
N PRO A 129 -33.94 -29.10 -20.66
CA PRO A 129 -34.72 -28.18 -19.83
C PRO A 129 -34.81 -28.61 -18.37
N LYS A 130 -34.66 -27.64 -17.46
CA LYS A 130 -35.14 -27.73 -16.06
C LYS A 130 -36.67 -27.81 -16.05
N LYS A 131 -37.22 -28.79 -15.34
CA LYS A 131 -38.59 -28.72 -14.82
C LYS A 131 -38.55 -28.35 -13.32
N PRO A 132 -39.51 -27.57 -12.84
CA PRO A 132 -39.61 -27.15 -11.44
C PRO A 132 -40.50 -28.11 -10.63
N ASP A 133 -40.48 -27.86 -9.31
CA ASP A 133 -41.56 -28.06 -8.35
C ASP A 133 -41.64 -29.34 -7.49
N VAL A 134 -41.44 -29.08 -6.18
CA VAL A 134 -42.35 -29.39 -5.05
C VAL A 134 -42.05 -30.64 -4.22
N ASP A 135 -41.74 -30.38 -2.95
CA ASP A 135 -41.78 -31.32 -1.82
C ASP A 135 -43.15 -31.99 -1.69
N PRO A 136 -43.22 -33.25 -1.23
CA PRO A 136 -43.96 -33.45 0.01
C PRO A 136 -43.39 -34.53 0.95
N VAL A 137 -43.31 -34.17 2.24
CA VAL A 137 -43.96 -34.83 3.38
C VAL A 137 -43.99 -36.38 3.44
N LEU A 138 -43.32 -36.91 4.48
CA LEU A 138 -43.57 -38.23 5.11
C LEU A 138 -45.02 -38.36 5.60
N PRO A 139 -45.68 -39.51 5.40
CA PRO A 139 -46.03 -40.39 6.55
C PRO A 139 -45.80 -41.89 6.25
N LEU A 140 -45.08 -42.66 7.09
CA LEU A 140 -45.52 -43.36 8.32
C LEU A 140 -46.46 -44.57 8.05
N ILE A 141 -45.99 -45.77 8.42
CA ILE A 141 -46.69 -46.95 9.03
C ILE A 141 -46.37 -48.32 8.36
N ALA A 142 -46.19 -49.31 9.25
CA ALA A 142 -46.11 -50.79 9.14
C ALA A 142 -44.69 -51.37 8.94
N ASP A 143 -44.14 -52.26 9.77
CA ASP A 143 -44.62 -53.01 10.96
C ASP A 143 -43.39 -53.45 11.80
N ASP A 144 -43.63 -53.70 13.08
CA ASP A 144 -42.67 -54.10 14.13
C ASP A 144 -42.73 -55.66 14.35
N PRO A 145 -41.94 -56.30 15.26
CA PRO A 145 -40.91 -57.32 14.98
C PRO A 145 -41.26 -58.75 15.49
N PRO A 146 -40.34 -59.76 15.45
CA PRO A 146 -39.48 -59.99 16.63
C PRO A 146 -38.05 -60.58 16.39
N GLN A 147 -37.12 -60.07 17.22
CA GLN A 147 -35.99 -60.70 17.94
C GLN A 147 -34.93 -61.59 17.24
N GLY A 148 -33.64 -61.24 17.45
CA GLY A 148 -32.51 -62.19 17.40
C GLY A 148 -31.11 -61.59 17.24
N GLU A 149 -30.50 -61.15 18.36
CA GLU A 149 -29.05 -61.14 18.66
C GLU A 149 -28.09 -60.07 18.06
N THR A 150 -27.09 -59.71 18.87
CA THR A 150 -26.25 -58.50 18.89
C THR A 150 -24.90 -58.61 18.14
N PRO A 151 -24.23 -57.46 17.83
CA PRO A 151 -23.09 -57.31 16.89
C PRO A 151 -21.70 -57.42 17.56
N PRO A 152 -20.56 -57.47 16.82
CA PRO A 152 -19.75 -56.24 16.51
C PRO A 152 -18.85 -56.36 15.22
N PRO A 153 -17.97 -55.41 14.86
CA PRO A 153 -18.19 -54.04 14.37
C PRO A 153 -17.40 -53.70 13.07
N LEU A 154 -17.91 -52.79 12.24
CA LEU A 154 -17.18 -52.20 11.09
C LEU A 154 -16.21 -51.10 11.59
N THR A 155 -14.93 -51.20 11.24
CA THR A 155 -13.80 -50.39 11.73
C THR A 155 -13.89 -48.87 11.48
N GLU A 156 -13.59 -48.08 12.52
CA GLU A 156 -13.60 -46.61 12.59
C GLU A 156 -12.58 -45.90 11.67
N LYS A 157 -11.59 -46.64 11.13
CA LYS A 157 -10.51 -46.10 10.31
C LYS A 157 -10.97 -45.57 8.95
N GLU A 158 -12.08 -46.06 8.40
CA GLU A 158 -12.60 -45.61 7.10
C GLU A 158 -13.49 -44.36 7.21
N LYS A 159 -14.22 -44.19 8.32
CA LYS A 159 -15.03 -42.97 8.56
C LYS A 159 -14.13 -41.75 8.80
N ALA A 160 -13.01 -41.92 9.49
CA ALA A 160 -12.01 -40.87 9.69
C ALA A 160 -11.30 -40.44 8.37
N ALA A 161 -11.21 -41.31 7.36
CA ALA A 161 -10.64 -40.96 6.06
C ALA A 161 -11.64 -40.24 5.14
N ALA A 162 -12.94 -40.50 5.29
CA ALA A 162 -14.01 -39.85 4.53
C ALA A 162 -14.34 -38.43 5.04
N GLU A 163 -14.19 -38.16 6.34
CA GLU A 163 -14.36 -36.80 6.88
C GLU A 163 -13.18 -35.87 6.55
N LYS A 164 -11.96 -36.41 6.41
CA LYS A 164 -10.77 -35.64 6.01
C LYS A 164 -10.85 -34.99 4.62
N LYS A 165 -11.78 -35.45 3.76
CA LYS A 165 -12.00 -34.89 2.41
C LYS A 165 -13.19 -33.93 2.30
N LYS A 166 -13.98 -33.73 3.37
CA LYS A 166 -15.04 -32.74 3.33
C LYS A 166 -14.41 -31.35 3.39
N LYS A 167 -14.61 -30.56 2.32
CA LYS A 167 -14.21 -29.16 2.29
C LYS A 167 -15.19 -28.38 3.15
N TYR A 168 -14.74 -27.91 4.31
CA TYR A 168 -15.56 -27.07 5.17
C TYR A 168 -15.45 -25.62 4.68
N LYS A 169 -16.58 -24.91 4.76
CA LYS A 169 -16.65 -23.48 4.44
C LYS A 169 -16.26 -22.73 5.70
N TYR A 170 -15.06 -22.15 5.71
CA TYR A 170 -14.53 -21.41 6.87
C TYR A 170 -14.92 -19.92 6.84
N SER A 171 -15.30 -19.40 5.67
CA SER A 171 -15.83 -18.04 5.49
C SER A 171 -16.67 -17.96 4.21
N ASP A 172 -17.35 -16.85 3.97
CA ASP A 172 -18.34 -16.69 2.88
C ASP A 172 -17.80 -17.07 1.49
N PHE A 173 -16.52 -16.83 1.24
CA PHE A 173 -15.85 -17.14 -0.02
C PHE A 173 -14.65 -18.08 0.12
N VAL A 174 -14.36 -18.62 1.32
CA VAL A 174 -13.17 -19.45 1.60
C VAL A 174 -13.56 -20.87 2.00
N THR A 175 -13.09 -21.84 1.22
CA THR A 175 -13.26 -23.28 1.45
C THR A 175 -11.91 -23.95 1.63
N LEU A 176 -11.70 -24.61 2.75
CA LEU A 176 -10.47 -25.34 3.08
C LEU A 176 -10.81 -26.76 3.54
N THR A 177 -9.84 -27.66 3.42
CA THR A 177 -9.92 -28.97 4.11
C THR A 177 -9.46 -28.83 5.55
N HIS A 178 -9.96 -29.70 6.43
CA HIS A 178 -9.57 -29.69 7.85
C HIS A 178 -8.04 -29.86 8.04
N ASP A 179 -7.42 -30.71 7.22
CA ASP A 179 -5.97 -30.94 7.24
C ASP A 179 -5.17 -29.70 6.80
N GLU A 180 -5.68 -28.91 5.84
CA GLU A 180 -5.06 -27.65 5.40
C GLU A 180 -5.16 -26.58 6.48
N TYR A 181 -6.31 -26.48 7.15
CA TYR A 181 -6.50 -25.57 8.28
C TYR A 181 -5.58 -25.96 9.44
N ALA A 182 -5.52 -27.24 9.81
CA ALA A 182 -4.65 -27.75 10.87
C ALA A 182 -3.17 -27.45 10.60
N LYS A 183 -2.71 -27.57 9.34
CA LYS A 183 -1.34 -27.19 8.95
C LYS A 183 -1.07 -25.70 9.12
N LEU A 184 -2.03 -24.84 8.74
CA LEU A 184 -1.89 -23.39 8.90
C LEU A 184 -1.87 -23.01 10.39
N VAL A 185 -2.74 -23.61 11.21
CA VAL A 185 -2.79 -23.37 12.66
C VAL A 185 -1.51 -23.83 13.34
N ALA A 186 -0.96 -24.98 12.94
CA ALA A 186 0.30 -25.48 13.49
C ALA A 186 1.50 -24.55 13.18
N GLU A 187 1.48 -23.84 12.06
CA GLU A 187 2.58 -22.94 11.65
C GLU A 187 2.43 -21.50 12.18
N PHE A 188 1.21 -20.95 12.21
CA PHE A 188 0.98 -19.52 12.49
C PHE A 188 0.14 -19.24 13.74
N GLY A 189 -0.51 -20.25 14.33
CA GLY A 189 -1.47 -20.10 15.42
C GLY A 189 -2.89 -19.80 14.95
N GLU A 190 -3.89 -20.12 15.78
CA GLU A 190 -5.31 -20.03 15.41
C GLU A 190 -5.75 -18.60 15.05
N ASP A 191 -5.28 -17.60 15.79
CA ASP A 191 -5.71 -16.21 15.62
C ASP A 191 -5.13 -15.58 14.34
N ALA A 192 -3.86 -15.86 14.04
CA ALA A 192 -3.25 -15.42 12.79
C ALA A 192 -3.93 -16.04 11.56
N VAL A 193 -4.34 -17.31 11.65
CA VAL A 193 -5.04 -17.98 10.55
C VAL A 193 -6.43 -17.40 10.31
N LYS A 194 -7.17 -17.02 11.36
CA LYS A 194 -8.46 -16.32 11.22
C LYS A 194 -8.28 -15.00 10.46
N ASP A 195 -7.29 -14.20 10.82
CA ASP A 195 -6.98 -12.95 10.11
C ASP A 195 -6.59 -13.18 8.64
N MET A 196 -5.80 -14.22 8.36
CA MET A 196 -5.46 -14.59 6.99
C MET A 196 -6.70 -15.00 6.18
N ILE A 197 -7.61 -15.78 6.77
CA ILE A 197 -8.87 -16.16 6.13
C ILE A 197 -9.71 -14.92 5.82
N ASP A 198 -9.79 -13.96 6.73
CA ASP A 198 -10.54 -12.71 6.53
C ASP A 198 -9.92 -11.83 5.44
N ILE A 199 -8.59 -11.74 5.37
CA ILE A 199 -7.89 -11.03 4.29
C ILE A 199 -8.24 -11.64 2.93
N LEU A 200 -8.22 -12.98 2.84
CA LEU A 200 -8.58 -13.67 1.61
C LEU A 200 -10.07 -13.50 1.29
N ASN A 201 -10.94 -13.57 2.29
CA ASN A 201 -12.39 -13.44 2.13
C ASN A 201 -12.76 -12.04 1.59
N ASN A 202 -12.22 -10.99 2.18
CA ASN A 202 -12.43 -9.60 1.74
C ASN A 202 -11.88 -9.36 0.33
N TRP A 203 -10.73 -9.94 0.00
CA TRP A 203 -10.18 -9.85 -1.36
C TRP A 203 -11.08 -10.55 -2.39
N LYS A 204 -11.60 -11.74 -2.07
CA LYS A 204 -12.53 -12.45 -2.97
C LYS A 204 -13.86 -11.72 -3.12
N GLY A 205 -14.40 -11.19 -2.02
CA GLY A 205 -15.66 -10.43 -2.01
C GLY A 205 -15.55 -9.13 -2.83
N SER A 206 -14.45 -8.39 -2.69
CA SER A 206 -14.22 -7.15 -3.44
C SER A 206 -13.84 -7.36 -4.90
N ASN A 207 -13.03 -8.38 -5.22
CA ASN A 207 -12.53 -8.59 -6.58
C ASN A 207 -13.40 -9.53 -7.42
N GLY A 208 -14.33 -10.26 -6.81
CA GLY A 208 -15.18 -11.25 -7.48
C GLY A 208 -14.42 -12.44 -8.06
N LYS A 209 -13.13 -12.61 -7.71
CA LYS A 209 -12.25 -13.65 -8.28
C LYS A 209 -12.28 -14.92 -7.43
N LYS A 210 -12.51 -16.06 -8.08
CA LYS A 210 -12.40 -17.39 -7.45
C LYS A 210 -11.00 -17.96 -7.65
N THR A 211 -10.46 -18.57 -6.61
CA THR A 211 -9.14 -19.21 -6.60
C THR A 211 -9.27 -20.71 -6.78
N LYS A 212 -8.27 -21.35 -7.42
CA LYS A 212 -8.26 -22.81 -7.65
C LYS A 212 -8.13 -23.61 -6.35
N SER A 213 -7.35 -23.07 -5.41
CA SER A 213 -7.21 -23.59 -4.06
C SER A 213 -6.93 -22.42 -3.13
N ASP A 214 -7.66 -22.37 -2.03
CA ASP A 214 -7.58 -21.28 -1.08
C ASP A 214 -6.32 -21.42 -0.22
N TYR A 215 -5.94 -22.65 0.11
CA TYR A 215 -4.71 -22.98 0.83
C TYR A 215 -3.45 -22.45 0.11
N PHE A 216 -3.30 -22.73 -1.18
CA PHE A 216 -2.16 -22.21 -1.95
C PHE A 216 -2.20 -20.69 -2.10
N THR A 217 -3.39 -20.11 -2.15
CA THR A 217 -3.54 -18.65 -2.23
C THR A 217 -3.09 -18.00 -0.92
N ILE A 218 -3.48 -18.60 0.21
CA ILE A 218 -3.04 -18.17 1.55
C ILE A 218 -1.52 -18.17 1.60
N ARG A 219 -0.89 -19.28 1.23
CA ARG A 219 0.57 -19.42 1.22
C ARG A 219 1.29 -18.49 0.24
N LYS A 220 0.70 -18.23 -0.92
CA LYS A 220 1.35 -17.45 -1.98
C LYS A 220 1.51 -15.97 -1.64
N TRP A 221 0.49 -15.36 -1.03
CA TRP A 221 0.52 -13.91 -0.79
C TRP A 221 -0.19 -13.44 0.46
N VAL A 222 -1.18 -14.19 0.98
CA VAL A 222 -1.94 -13.74 2.15
C VAL A 222 -1.05 -13.72 3.39
N ILE A 223 -0.13 -14.68 3.54
CA ILE A 223 0.87 -14.68 4.62
C ILE A 223 1.70 -13.39 4.57
N ASN A 224 2.23 -13.02 3.40
CA ASN A 224 3.01 -11.78 3.25
C ASN A 224 2.14 -10.55 3.54
N ALA A 225 0.91 -10.52 3.05
CA ALA A 225 -0.03 -9.42 3.29
C ALA A 225 -0.42 -9.31 4.78
N TYR A 226 -0.48 -10.43 5.50
CA TYR A 226 -0.71 -10.45 6.94
C TYR A 226 0.48 -9.84 7.70
N TYR A 227 1.72 -10.27 7.41
CA TYR A 227 2.90 -9.69 8.05
C TYR A 227 3.12 -8.21 7.69
N GLU A 228 2.83 -7.82 6.45
CA GLU A 228 2.85 -6.41 6.03
C GLU A 228 1.78 -5.58 6.77
N GLN A 229 0.57 -6.12 6.95
CA GLN A 229 -0.46 -5.50 7.79
C GLN A 229 -0.02 -5.39 9.25
N GLN A 230 0.61 -6.41 9.82
CA GLN A 230 1.10 -6.36 11.20
C GLN A 230 2.22 -5.32 11.38
N GLN A 231 3.18 -5.23 10.45
CA GLN A 231 4.22 -4.20 10.49
C GLN A 231 3.65 -2.79 10.32
N ARG A 232 2.64 -2.62 9.46
CA ARG A 232 1.96 -1.33 9.28
C ARG A 232 1.10 -0.96 10.50
N ASN A 233 0.43 -1.92 11.10
CA ASN A 233 -0.41 -1.71 12.28
C ASN A 233 0.42 -1.60 13.58
N GLY A 234 1.71 -1.96 13.57
CA GLY A 234 2.64 -1.58 14.63
C GLY A 234 2.81 -0.06 14.79
N VAL A 235 2.39 0.72 13.79
CA VAL A 235 2.33 2.20 13.83
C VAL A 235 0.92 2.70 14.21
N TYR A 236 -0.14 1.91 13.99
CA TYR A 236 -1.51 2.19 14.45
C TYR A 236 -2.28 0.87 14.68
N PRO A 237 -2.67 0.50 15.92
CA PRO A 237 -3.36 -0.75 16.16
C PRO A 237 -4.69 -0.80 15.42
N ARG A 238 -4.93 -1.89 14.70
CA ARG A 238 -6.21 -2.16 14.05
C ARG A 238 -7.23 -2.48 15.13
N GLN A 239 -8.31 -1.68 15.18
CA GLN A 239 -9.47 -2.04 15.98
C GLN A 239 -10.09 -3.30 15.38
N HIS A 240 -9.91 -4.43 16.04
CA HIS A 240 -10.81 -5.56 15.84
C HIS A 240 -12.17 -5.10 16.36
N ILE A 241 -13.11 -4.84 15.44
CA ILE A 241 -14.50 -4.64 15.82
C ILE A 241 -14.99 -5.99 16.31
N ALA A 242 -14.90 -6.21 17.62
CA ALA A 242 -15.68 -7.24 18.28
C ALA A 242 -17.15 -6.94 17.97
N THR A 243 -17.87 -7.90 17.40
CA THR A 243 -19.33 -7.83 17.28
C THR A 243 -19.91 -7.79 18.68
N ALA A 244 -20.03 -6.60 19.25
CA ALA A 244 -20.77 -6.36 20.46
C ALA A 244 -22.27 -6.45 20.13
N ASN A 245 -22.99 -7.19 20.99
CA ASN A 245 -24.45 -7.37 20.95
C ASN A 245 -25.21 -6.07 20.64
N PRO A 246 -26.35 -6.14 19.92
CA PRO A 246 -27.16 -4.98 19.62
C PRO A 246 -27.99 -4.63 20.85
N GLY A 247 -27.51 -3.70 21.67
CA GLY A 247 -28.26 -3.26 22.84
C GLY A 247 -27.56 -2.14 23.57
N GLY A 248 -27.93 -0.89 23.25
CA GLY A 248 -27.53 0.28 24.01
C GLY A 248 -27.22 1.48 23.13
N GLY A 249 -28.25 2.23 22.74
CA GLY A 249 -28.05 3.56 22.18
C GLY A 249 -27.63 4.55 23.27
N SER A 250 -26.78 5.51 22.93
CA SER A 250 -26.99 6.92 23.28
C SER A 250 -25.97 7.82 22.58
N ALA A 251 -26.44 9.01 22.26
CA ALA A 251 -25.81 10.09 21.53
C ALA A 251 -24.48 10.60 22.13
N ASN A 252 -23.57 11.06 21.28
CA ASN A 252 -23.15 12.46 21.21
C ASN A 252 -21.96 12.65 20.26
N ASN A 253 -22.24 13.18 19.06
CA ASN A 253 -21.23 13.82 18.22
C ASN A 253 -21.10 15.29 18.66
N LYS A 254 -19.96 15.66 19.27
CA LYS A 254 -19.49 17.04 19.28
C LYS A 254 -18.17 17.11 18.54
N GLY A 255 -18.25 17.62 17.31
CA GLY A 255 -17.09 17.95 16.49
C GLY A 255 -16.28 19.07 17.14
N CYS A 256 -14.96 18.94 17.08
CA CYS A 256 -14.00 19.97 17.45
C CYS A 256 -14.03 21.10 16.41
N PRO A 257 -14.29 22.36 16.78
CA PRO A 257 -14.14 23.49 15.88
C PRO A 257 -12.70 24.02 15.90
N GLY A 258 -12.22 24.42 14.72
CA GLY A 258 -10.88 24.91 14.44
C GLY A 258 -10.53 26.20 15.20
N ALA A 259 -9.23 26.34 15.48
CA ALA A 259 -8.63 27.49 16.10
C ALA A 259 -8.57 28.68 15.12
N THR A 260 -9.37 29.70 15.38
CA THR A 260 -9.15 31.06 14.85
C THR A 260 -8.74 31.93 16.04
N LEU A 261 -7.53 32.49 15.96
CA LEU A 261 -6.95 33.40 16.95
C LEU A 261 -7.81 34.67 17.09
N PRO A 262 -8.13 35.14 18.31
CA PRO A 262 -8.81 36.42 18.50
C PRO A 262 -7.83 37.60 18.42
N ALA A 263 -8.15 38.54 17.54
CA ALA A 263 -7.64 39.91 17.58
C ALA A 263 -8.22 40.61 18.82
N ASN A 264 -7.36 41.09 19.71
CA ASN A 264 -7.79 41.85 20.88
C ASN A 264 -7.50 43.33 20.64
N GLN A 265 -8.59 44.08 20.46
CA GLN A 265 -8.63 45.53 20.43
C GLN A 265 -8.95 46.00 21.85
N ARG A 266 -8.07 46.77 22.49
CA ARG A 266 -8.47 47.59 23.64
C ARG A 266 -7.64 48.87 23.73
N GLU A 267 -8.38 49.90 24.10
CA GLU A 267 -8.09 51.32 24.09
C GLU A 267 -6.97 51.72 25.06
N GLY A 268 -6.45 52.93 24.81
CA GLY A 268 -5.34 53.52 25.53
C GLY A 268 -5.66 54.01 26.94
N GLY A 269 -4.60 54.10 27.73
CA GLY A 269 -4.54 54.67 29.08
C GLY A 269 -3.07 54.68 29.51
N GLY A 270 -2.54 55.85 29.85
CA GLY A 270 -1.10 56.15 29.85
C GLY A 270 -0.32 55.91 31.14
N SER A 271 0.99 56.11 30.96
CA SER A 271 2.04 56.57 31.89
C SER A 271 2.73 55.59 32.86
N ASN A 272 4.06 55.54 32.65
CA ASN A 272 5.17 55.61 33.60
C ASN A 272 5.93 54.34 34.05
N ASP A 273 7.24 54.48 33.83
CA ASP A 273 8.41 54.08 34.63
C ASP A 273 8.96 52.64 34.61
N GLU A 274 10.15 52.56 33.99
CA GLU A 274 11.38 51.93 34.49
C GLU A 274 11.29 50.66 35.35
N ALA A 275 11.82 49.54 34.82
CA ALA A 275 13.09 48.97 35.27
C ALA A 275 13.26 47.52 34.79
N GLN A 276 14.36 47.30 34.08
CA GLN A 276 14.92 46.02 33.69
C GLN A 276 15.75 45.45 34.86
N LYS A 277 15.34 44.31 35.44
CA LYS A 277 16.18 43.39 36.26
C LYS A 277 15.62 41.96 36.12
N ASP A 278 16.31 41.10 35.39
CA ASP A 278 17.22 40.06 35.90
C ASP A 278 16.48 38.91 36.60
N TYR A 279 16.51 37.74 35.94
CA TYR A 279 16.16 36.44 36.54
C TYR A 279 17.10 35.38 35.96
N SER A 280 18.40 35.64 36.11
CA SER A 280 19.47 34.66 36.01
C SER A 280 19.56 33.80 37.27
N GLU A 281 18.43 33.23 37.73
CA GLU A 281 18.40 32.23 38.80
C GLU A 281 17.29 31.20 38.55
N ARG A 282 17.57 30.27 37.64
CA ARG A 282 16.98 28.92 37.70
C ARG A 282 17.94 27.97 36.97
N PHE A 283 18.70 27.26 37.80
CA PHE A 283 19.45 26.03 37.56
C PHE A 283 19.16 25.29 36.25
#